data_AF-A0A358UAY6-F1
#
_entry.id   AF-A0A358UAY6-F1
#
_cell.length_a   1.000
_cell.length_b   1.000
_cell.length_c   1.000
_cell.angle_alpha   90.00
_cell.angle_beta   90.00
_cell.angle_gamma   90.00
#
_symmetry.space_group_name_H-M   'P 1'
#
loop_
_entity.id
_entity.type
_entity.pdbx_description
1 polymer ?
#
loop_
_entity_poly.entity_id
_entity_poly.type
_entity_poly.pdbx_seq_one_letter_code
_entity_poly.pdbx_strand_id
1 'polypeptide(L)'
;MLEFAEKTLTVKIDTSKCDTCETKACADACKKYARGLLGIDDQGRASVAHRDAEEVLRLGTECLACELACKTKGNNAITIEIPVKGLDEYLQKRQ
;
A
#
# COMPACT_ATOMS: atom_id res chain seq x y z
N MET A 1 2.65 7.72 10.03
CA MET A 1 1.53 6.97 9.43
C MET A 1 1.11 7.71 8.17
N LEU A 2 1.16 7.03 7.02
CA LEU A 2 0.63 7.50 5.75
C LEU A 2 -0.57 6.61 5.40
N GLU A 3 -1.67 7.23 4.97
CA GLU A 3 -2.89 6.53 4.57
C GLU A 3 -3.43 7.17 3.29
N PHE A 4 -3.82 6.34 2.33
CA PHE A 4 -4.49 6.78 1.11
C PHE A 4 -5.41 5.69 0.57
N ALA A 5 -6.45 6.12 -0.15
CA ALA A 5 -7.40 5.22 -0.80
C ALA A 5 -7.04 5.02 -2.27
N GLU A 6 -7.28 3.80 -2.76
CA GLU A 6 -7.51 3.54 -4.18
C GLU A 6 -9.04 3.38 -4.40
N LYS A 7 -9.47 2.75 -5.50
CA LYS A 7 -10.90 2.69 -5.85
C LYS A 7 -11.76 1.95 -4.83
N THR A 8 -11.29 0.81 -4.35
CA THR A 8 -12.04 -0.10 -3.48
C THR A 8 -11.27 -0.52 -2.24
N LEU A 9 -9.96 -0.23 -2.17
CA LEU A 9 -9.10 -0.55 -1.03
C LEU A 9 -8.45 0.68 -0.40
N THR A 10 -7.97 0.51 0.83
CA THR A 10 -7.20 1.52 1.57
C THR A 10 -5.80 0.97 1.84
N VAL A 11 -4.78 1.80 1.60
CA VAL A 11 -3.38 1.47 1.90
C VAL A 11 -2.96 2.26 3.12
N LYS A 12 -2.50 1.54 4.15
CA LYS A 12 -1.94 2.09 5.39
C LYS A 12 -0.46 1.75 5.48
N ILE A 13 0.36 2.76 5.78
CA ILE A 13 1.81 2.61 5.87
C ILE A 13 2.32 3.21 7.18
N ASP A 14 2.87 2.35 8.03
CA ASP A 14 3.63 2.78 9.20
C ASP A 14 5.01 3.30 8.79
N THR A 15 5.05 4.58 8.42
CA THR A 15 6.26 5.26 7.95
C THR A 15 7.40 5.27 8.96
N SER A 16 7.15 5.06 10.26
CA SER A 16 8.21 4.97 11.27
C SER A 16 9.12 3.75 11.06
N LYS A 17 8.58 2.66 10.49
CA LYS A 17 9.36 1.46 10.14
C LYS A 17 10.16 1.65 8.85
N CYS A 18 9.88 2.70 8.08
CA CYS A 18 10.60 2.98 6.85
C CYS A 18 11.99 3.57 7.12
N ASP A 19 12.19 4.28 8.22
CA ASP A 19 13.45 4.99 8.52
C ASP A 19 14.66 4.04 8.53
N THR A 20 14.47 2.80 8.99
CA THR A 20 15.50 1.75 9.04
C THR A 20 15.39 0.71 7.90
N CYS A 21 14.46 0.87 6.97
CA CYS A 21 14.26 -0.08 5.88
C CYS A 21 15.28 0.15 4.77
N GLU A 22 16.29 -0.70 4.61
CA GLU A 22 17.33 -0.50 3.60
C GLU A 22 16.87 -0.80 2.17
N THR A 23 16.02 -1.84 2.02
CA THR A 23 15.69 -2.36 0.68
C THR A 23 14.72 -1.50 -0.09
N LYS A 24 13.83 -0.79 0.62
CA LYS A 24 12.70 -0.03 0.04
C LYS A 24 11.92 -0.82 -1.04
N ALA A 25 11.88 -2.15 -0.90
CA ALA A 25 11.44 -3.07 -1.95
C ALA A 25 10.00 -2.85 -2.41
N CYS A 26 9.16 -2.21 -1.58
CA CYS A 26 7.79 -1.85 -1.93
C CYS A 26 7.70 -0.86 -3.11
N ALA A 27 8.60 0.13 -3.20
CA ALA A 27 8.61 1.09 -4.29
C ALA A 27 9.04 0.44 -5.61
N ASP A 28 10.10 -0.38 -5.58
CA ASP A 28 10.54 -1.16 -6.74
C ASP A 28 9.46 -2.14 -7.22
N ALA A 29 8.78 -2.81 -6.29
CA ALA A 29 7.68 -3.70 -6.62
C ALA A 29 6.50 -2.94 -7.25
N CYS A 30 6.12 -1.79 -6.71
CA CYS A 30 5.04 -0.97 -7.26
C CYS A 30 5.36 -0.50 -8.69
N LYS A 31 6.62 -0.12 -8.96
CA LYS A 31 7.10 0.26 -10.30
C LYS A 31 7.15 -0.91 -11.26
N LYS A 32 7.63 -2.08 -10.81
CA LYS A 32 7.83 -3.26 -11.66
C LYS A 32 6.54 -3.97 -12.04
N TYR A 33 5.60 -4.09 -11.10
CA TYR A 33 4.40 -4.92 -11.25
C TYR A 33 3.12 -4.10 -11.48
N ALA A 34 3.18 -2.78 -11.35
CA ALA A 34 2.05 -1.88 -11.57
C ALA A 34 2.51 -0.57 -12.21
N ARG A 35 2.07 0.58 -11.70
CA ARG A 35 2.29 1.90 -12.29
C ARG A 35 3.27 2.78 -11.54
N GLY A 36 3.95 2.25 -10.51
CA GLY A 36 4.88 3.04 -9.69
C GLY A 36 4.19 4.15 -8.90
N LEU A 37 2.98 3.89 -8.39
CA LEU A 37 2.24 4.82 -7.55
C LEU A 37 2.97 5.14 -6.24
N LEU A 38 3.63 4.14 -5.67
CA LEU A 38 4.41 4.27 -4.44
C LEU A 38 5.86 4.64 -4.78
N GLY A 39 6.30 5.81 -4.32
CA GLY A 39 7.67 6.28 -4.39
C GLY A 39 8.34 6.33 -3.01
N ILE A 40 9.50 6.97 -2.96
CA ILE A 40 10.27 7.21 -1.74
C ILE A 40 10.44 8.73 -1.57
N ASP A 41 10.12 9.25 -0.39
CA ASP A 41 10.31 10.68 -0.05
C ASP A 41 11.78 11.00 0.25
N ASP A 42 12.08 12.28 0.45
CA ASP A 42 13.45 12.76 0.76
C ASP A 42 14.00 12.20 2.08
N GLN A 43 13.14 11.68 2.96
CA GLN A 43 13.53 11.03 4.22
C GLN A 43 13.69 9.51 4.05
N GLY A 44 13.57 8.98 2.84
CA GLY A 44 13.69 7.55 2.56
C GLY A 44 12.44 6.75 2.90
N ARG A 45 11.28 7.37 3.09
CA ARG A 45 10.04 6.66 3.48
C ARG A 45 9.11 6.47 2.29
N ALA A 46 8.32 5.40 2.35
CA ALA A 46 7.31 5.15 1.32
C ALA A 46 6.30 6.31 1.28
N SER A 47 6.05 6.85 0.09
CA SER A 47 5.26 8.06 -0.10
C SER A 47 4.56 8.10 -1.47
N VAL A 48 3.41 8.77 -1.52
CA VAL A 48 2.69 9.12 -2.74
C VAL A 48 2.72 10.62 -3.04
N ALA A 49 3.51 11.40 -2.29
CA ALA A 49 3.50 12.87 -2.35
C ALA A 49 3.93 13.48 -3.71
N HIS A 50 4.47 12.66 -4.62
CA HIS A 50 4.78 13.06 -5.99
C HIS A 50 3.53 13.04 -6.91
N ARG A 51 2.35 12.79 -6.34
CA ARG A 51 1.03 12.75 -6.98
C ARG A 51 0.01 13.45 -6.08
N ASP A 52 -1.04 14.00 -6.67
CA ASP A 52 -2.20 14.46 -5.92
C ASP A 52 -3.17 13.30 -5.61
N ALA A 53 -4.12 13.53 -4.71
CA ALA A 53 -5.05 12.50 -4.25
C ALA A 53 -5.98 11.98 -5.36
N GLU A 54 -6.34 12.82 -6.34
CA GLU A 54 -7.20 12.40 -7.46
C GLU A 54 -6.41 11.49 -8.41
N GLU A 55 -5.15 11.83 -8.69
CA GLU A 55 -4.23 10.97 -9.43
C GLU A 55 -4.04 9.63 -8.74
N VAL A 56 -3.83 9.61 -7.42
CA VAL A 56 -3.68 8.37 -6.64
C VAL A 56 -4.90 7.47 -6.79
N LEU A 57 -6.09 8.05 -6.61
CA LEU A 57 -7.36 7.33 -6.73
C LEU A 57 -7.60 6.76 -8.14
N ARG A 58 -7.17 7.49 -9.18
CA ARG A 58 -7.36 7.10 -10.59
C ARG A 58 -6.31 6.11 -11.09
N LEU A 59 -5.06 6.28 -10.68
CA LEU A 59 -3.91 5.51 -11.18
C LEU A 59 -3.70 4.20 -10.41
N GLY A 60 -4.18 4.11 -9.16
CA GLY A 60 -4.23 2.88 -8.38
C GLY A 60 -4.74 1.70 -9.20
N THR A 61 -3.99 0.61 -9.17
CA THR A 61 -4.33 -0.64 -9.87
C THR A 61 -4.71 -1.76 -8.91
N GLU A 62 -4.76 -1.45 -7.61
CA GLU A 62 -5.18 -2.34 -6.54
C GLU A 62 -4.33 -3.62 -6.47
N CYS A 63 -3.05 -3.50 -6.84
CA CYS A 63 -2.10 -4.61 -6.79
C CYS A 63 -1.53 -4.76 -5.37
N LEU A 64 -1.39 -5.98 -4.88
CA LEU A 64 -0.84 -6.25 -3.54
C LEU A 64 0.68 -6.39 -3.51
N ALA A 65 1.35 -6.00 -4.60
CA ALA A 65 2.79 -6.21 -4.77
C ALA A 65 3.62 -5.43 -3.75
N CYS A 66 3.23 -4.19 -3.43
CA CYS A 66 3.95 -3.36 -2.47
C CYS A 66 3.84 -3.89 -1.04
N GLU A 67 2.66 -4.36 -0.61
CA GLU A 67 2.45 -5.00 0.68
C GLU A 67 3.28 -6.29 0.80
N LEU A 68 3.17 -7.18 -0.19
CA LEU A 68 3.90 -8.44 -0.19
C LEU A 68 5.42 -8.22 -0.18
N ALA A 69 5.92 -7.28 -0.99
CA ALA A 69 7.34 -6.95 -1.01
C ALA A 69 7.81 -6.32 0.30
N CYS A 70 7.02 -5.43 0.90
CA CYS A 70 7.34 -4.84 2.20
C CYS A 70 7.39 -5.91 3.30
N LYS A 71 6.46 -6.87 3.28
CA LYS A 71 6.38 -7.97 4.25
C LYS A 71 7.54 -8.96 4.12
N THR A 72 7.94 -9.29 2.90
CA THR A 72 8.91 -10.37 2.63
C THR A 72 10.34 -9.89 2.50
N LYS A 73 10.55 -8.64 2.07
CA LYS A 73 11.87 -8.07 1.75
C LYS A 73 12.14 -6.72 2.42
N GLY A 74 11.18 -6.18 3.16
CA GLY A 74 11.34 -4.93 3.91
C GLY A 74 10.91 -5.11 5.37
N ASN A 75 10.45 -4.02 5.98
CA ASN A 75 10.14 -3.99 7.42
C ASN A 75 8.65 -4.24 7.75
N ASN A 76 7.88 -4.84 6.85
CA ASN A 76 6.46 -5.14 7.05
C ASN A 76 5.64 -3.93 7.58
N ALA A 77 5.77 -2.81 6.87
CA ALA A 77 5.19 -1.52 7.23
C ALA A 77 3.85 -1.22 6.54
N ILE A 78 3.53 -1.94 5.47
CA ILE A 78 2.33 -1.71 4.66
C ILE A 78 1.25 -2.70 5.05
N THR A 79 0.01 -2.22 5.14
CA THR A 79 -1.20 -3.03 5.28
C THR A 79 -2.24 -2.51 4.29
N ILE A 80 -2.78 -3.41 3.47
CA ILE A 80 -3.82 -3.11 2.49
C ILE A 80 -5.13 -3.72 2.97
N GLU A 81 -6.13 -2.86 3.18
CA GLU A 81 -7.47 -3.27 3.59
C GLU A 81 -8.40 -3.28 2.38
N ILE A 82 -8.97 -4.45 2.10
CA ILE A 82 -9.90 -4.67 0.99
C ILE A 82 -11.28 -5.02 1.59
N PRO A 83 -12.19 -4.04 1.76
CA PRO A 83 -13.53 -4.32 2.26
C PRO A 83 -14.32 -5.16 1.25
N VAL A 84 -14.79 -6.34 1.68
CA VAL A 84 -15.67 -7.19 0.89
C VAL A 84 -17.10 -6.99 1.39
N LYS A 85 -17.89 -6.23 0.61
CA LYS A 85 -19.30 -5.97 0.95
C LYS A 85 -20.07 -7.29 1.11
N GLY A 86 -20.75 -7.47 2.23
CA GLY A 86 -21.56 -8.66 2.51
C GLY A 86 -20.80 -9.84 3.12
N LEU A 87 -19.47 -9.74 3.31
CA LEU A 87 -18.66 -10.84 3.86
C LEU A 87 -19.02 -11.12 5.32
N ASP A 88 -19.19 -10.08 6.15
CA ASP A 88 -19.54 -10.25 7.56
C ASP A 88 -20.91 -10.90 7.71
N GLU A 89 -21.92 -10.44 6.95
CA GLU A 89 -23.24 -11.06 6.94
C GLU A 89 -23.21 -12.51 6.43
N TYR A 90 -22.33 -12.82 5.47
CA TYR A 90 -22.14 -14.19 4.98
C TYR A 90 -21.50 -15.10 6.03
N LEU A 91 -20.48 -14.63 6.75
CA LEU A 91 -19.79 -15.39 7.79
C LEU A 91 -20.69 -15.67 8.99
N GLN A 92 -21.55 -14.72 9.37
CA GLN A 92 -22.55 -14.93 10.43
C GLN A 92 -23.53 -16.07 10.11
N LYS A 93 -23.87 -16.31 8.83
CA LYS A 93 -24.74 -17.42 8.41
C LYS A 93 -24.07 -18.79 8.47
N ARG A 94 -22.74 -18.84 8.67
CA ARG A 94 -21.92 -20.05 8.68
C ARG A 94 -21.49 -20.49 10.09
N GLN A 95 -21.78 -19.68 11.12
CA GLN A 95 -21.59 -20.01 12.53
C GLN A 95 -22.80 -20.78 13.07
#